data_AF-A0AAW2PJ16-F1
#
_entry.id   AF-A0AAW2PJ16-F1
#
_cell.length_a   1.000
_cell.length_b   1.000
_cell.length_c   1.000
_cell.angle_alpha   90.00
_cell.angle_beta   90.00
_cell.angle_gamma   90.00
#
_symmetry.space_group_name_H-M   'P 1'
#
loop_
_entity.id
_entity.type
_entity.pdbx_description
1 polymer ?
#
loop_
_entity_poly.entity_id
_entity_poly.type
_entity_poly.pdbx_seq_one_letter_code
_entity_poly.pdbx_strand_id
1 'polypeptide(L)'
;MGNALNSSVKDGFVGILIDLFSKGCVIPELQDAATWEKLKKSLRDVGRMMVNVGGSCVEPEDIRKDGSVIMEETLKAMHKVFPGEVSVLSLENRKDDSSVALTGELPEANEWKKALKRPLKFYVDMWEPYK
;
A
#
# COMPACT_ATOMS: atom_id res chain seq x y z
N MET A 1 -7.07 -22.92 7.37
CA MET A 1 -7.00 -21.51 6.95
C MET A 1 -5.57 -21.20 6.53
N GLY A 2 -5.37 -20.53 5.39
CA GLY A 2 -4.04 -20.18 4.88
C GLY A 2 -3.59 -18.80 5.35
N ASN A 3 -2.29 -18.62 5.57
CA ASN A 3 -1.69 -17.31 5.85
C ASN A 3 -1.27 -16.65 4.53
N ALA A 4 -1.90 -15.53 4.18
CA ALA A 4 -1.64 -14.81 2.93
C ALA A 4 -0.19 -14.30 2.81
N LEU A 5 0.45 -13.95 3.93
CA LEU A 5 1.84 -13.47 3.97
C LEU A 5 2.88 -14.55 3.66
N ASN A 6 2.47 -15.82 3.69
CA ASN A 6 3.34 -16.97 3.41
C ASN A 6 2.97 -17.66 2.08
N SER A 7 2.12 -17.04 1.26
CA SER A 7 1.75 -17.61 -0.03
C SER A 7 2.91 -17.48 -1.03
N SER A 8 3.16 -18.55 -1.79
CA SER A 8 4.14 -18.54 -2.87
C SER A 8 3.62 -19.32 -4.06
N VAL A 9 3.97 -18.87 -5.26
CA VAL A 9 3.73 -19.56 -6.53
C VAL A 9 5.07 -19.76 -7.22
N LYS A 10 5.22 -20.86 -7.98
CA LYS A 10 6.49 -21.31 -8.55
C LYS A 10 7.25 -20.22 -9.32
N ASP A 11 6.50 -19.35 -10.01
CA ASP A 11 7.06 -18.30 -10.87
C ASP A 11 6.90 -16.89 -10.30
N GLY A 12 6.47 -16.75 -9.04
CA GLY A 12 6.18 -15.46 -8.40
C GLY A 12 4.92 -14.74 -8.94
N PHE A 13 4.53 -13.67 -8.25
CA PHE A 13 3.38 -12.83 -8.59
C PHE A 13 3.81 -11.62 -9.44
N VAL A 14 3.04 -11.29 -10.49
CA VAL A 14 3.22 -10.02 -11.24
C VAL A 14 2.66 -8.81 -10.47
N GLY A 15 1.78 -9.07 -9.51
CA GLY A 15 1.13 -8.05 -8.70
C GLY A 15 0.60 -8.64 -7.40
N ILE A 16 0.73 -7.90 -6.30
CA ILE A 16 0.16 -8.27 -5.00
C ILE A 16 -0.72 -7.11 -4.53
N LEU A 17 -1.99 -7.41 -4.23
CA LEU A 17 -2.92 -6.47 -3.62
C LEU A 17 -3.03 -6.82 -2.13
N ILE A 18 -2.79 -5.86 -1.26
CA ILE A 18 -2.82 -6.04 0.20
C ILE A 18 -3.90 -5.12 0.78
N ASP A 19 -4.94 -5.73 1.34
CA ASP A 19 -6.03 -5.06 2.05
C ASP A 19 -6.28 -5.84 3.35
N LEU A 20 -5.35 -5.73 4.29
CA LEU A 20 -5.30 -6.56 5.50
C LEU A 20 -5.49 -5.70 6.75
N PHE A 21 -6.69 -5.80 7.31
CA PHE A 21 -7.08 -5.10 8.53
C PHE A 21 -7.51 -6.10 9.61
N SER A 22 -7.21 -5.77 10.86
CA SER A 22 -7.69 -6.46 12.04
C SER A 22 -8.05 -5.42 13.08
N LYS A 23 -9.26 -5.54 13.66
CA LYS A 23 -9.75 -4.63 14.70
C LYS A 23 -9.69 -3.15 14.28
N GLY A 24 -10.09 -2.89 13.03
CA GLY A 24 -10.12 -1.54 12.46
C GLY A 24 -8.77 -0.92 12.10
N CYS A 25 -7.65 -1.66 12.23
CA CYS A 25 -6.30 -1.18 11.95
C CYS A 25 -5.58 -2.07 10.94
N VAL A 26 -4.58 -1.52 10.25
CA VAL A 26 -3.60 -2.33 9.50
C VAL A 26 -2.95 -3.34 10.45
N ILE A 27 -2.78 -4.58 9.99
CA ILE A 27 -2.18 -5.63 10.82
C ILE A 27 -0.71 -5.30 11.19
N PRO A 28 -0.25 -5.63 12.41
CA PRO A 28 1.07 -5.24 12.90
C PRO A 28 2.23 -5.83 12.07
N GLU A 29 2.02 -6.95 11.41
CA GLU A 29 3.02 -7.60 10.55
C GLU A 29 3.45 -6.69 9.40
N LEU A 30 2.59 -5.78 8.93
CA LEU A 30 2.91 -4.83 7.86
C LEU A 30 3.73 -3.62 8.34
N GLN A 31 3.92 -3.45 9.65
CA GLN A 31 4.85 -2.46 10.22
C GLN A 31 6.29 -3.00 10.30
N ASP A 32 6.52 -4.28 9.97
CA ASP A 32 7.84 -4.91 9.95
C ASP A 32 8.42 -4.98 8.52
N ALA A 33 9.58 -4.37 8.31
CA ALA A 33 10.34 -4.43 7.06
C ALA A 33 10.62 -5.87 6.61
N ALA A 34 10.83 -6.81 7.54
CA ALA A 34 11.08 -8.21 7.21
C ALA A 34 9.87 -8.88 6.52
N THR A 35 8.65 -8.41 6.78
CA THR A 35 7.45 -8.87 6.07
C THR A 35 7.50 -8.41 4.61
N TRP A 36 7.84 -7.14 4.37
CA TRP A 36 7.99 -6.58 3.03
C TRP A 36 9.08 -7.26 2.22
N GLU A 37 10.22 -7.60 2.84
CA GLU A 37 11.30 -8.36 2.19
C GLU A 37 10.83 -9.75 1.72
N LYS A 38 10.04 -10.44 2.54
CA LYS A 38 9.47 -11.75 2.17
C LYS A 38 8.50 -11.61 1.01
N LEU A 39 7.62 -10.60 1.07
CA LEU A 39 6.66 -10.34 0.01
C LEU A 39 7.35 -9.92 -1.30
N LYS A 40 8.40 -9.11 -1.24
CA LYS A 40 9.23 -8.73 -2.39
C LYS A 40 9.83 -9.95 -3.08
N LYS A 41 10.32 -10.94 -2.33
CA LYS A 41 10.83 -12.21 -2.89
C LYS A 41 9.77 -13.06 -3.58
N SER A 42 8.49 -12.83 -3.28
CA SER A 42 7.38 -13.50 -3.96
C SER A 42 6.93 -12.79 -5.24
N LEU A 43 7.43 -11.57 -5.51
CA LEU A 43 7.18 -10.86 -6.76
C LEU A 43 8.11 -11.35 -7.87
N ARG A 44 7.61 -11.29 -9.10
CA ARG A 44 8.42 -11.37 -10.30
C ARG A 44 9.22 -10.09 -10.50
N ASP A 45 10.26 -10.16 -11.33
CA ASP A 45 10.94 -8.98 -11.84
C ASP A 45 9.91 -8.00 -12.43
N VAL A 46 9.99 -6.72 -12.02
CA VAL A 46 9.05 -5.65 -12.41
C VAL A 46 7.63 -5.81 -11.84
N GLY A 47 7.39 -6.80 -10.97
CA GLY A 47 6.14 -6.96 -10.23
C GLY A 47 5.91 -5.82 -9.24
N ARG A 48 4.64 -5.53 -8.93
CA ARG A 48 4.26 -4.39 -8.08
C ARG A 48 3.37 -4.80 -6.91
N MET A 49 3.35 -3.97 -5.88
CA MET A 49 2.46 -4.13 -4.74
C MET A 49 1.60 -2.90 -4.59
N MET A 50 0.30 -3.09 -4.40
CA MET A 50 -0.62 -2.03 -4.01
C MET A 50 -1.23 -2.38 -2.65
N VAL A 51 -1.17 -1.44 -1.73
CA VAL A 51 -1.48 -1.67 -0.32
C VAL A 51 -2.46 -0.61 0.14
N ASN A 52 -3.61 -1.01 0.66
CA ASN A 52 -4.44 -0.11 1.45
C ASN A 52 -3.76 0.06 2.83
N VAL A 53 -3.22 1.24 3.09
CA VAL A 53 -2.50 1.54 4.34
C VAL A 53 -3.39 2.20 5.39
N GLY A 54 -4.69 2.32 5.09
CA GLY A 54 -5.65 2.98 5.97
C GLY A 54 -5.40 4.48 6.08
N GLY A 55 -5.92 5.07 7.15
CA GLY A 55 -5.68 6.45 7.58
C GLY A 55 -5.97 6.53 9.09
N SER A 56 -6.56 7.61 9.57
CA SER A 56 -7.03 7.67 10.97
C SER A 56 -7.98 6.52 11.32
N CYS A 57 -7.87 6.00 12.54
CA CYS A 57 -8.67 4.87 13.01
C CYS A 57 -10.16 5.24 13.02
N VAL A 58 -10.97 4.51 12.25
CA VAL A 58 -12.42 4.75 12.18
C VAL A 58 -13.13 4.26 13.45
N GLU A 59 -12.59 3.25 14.15
CA GLU A 59 -13.13 2.69 15.40
C GLU A 59 -11.98 1.97 16.17
N PRO A 60 -11.16 2.65 16.99
CA PRO A 60 -10.11 1.97 17.72
C PRO A 60 -10.74 1.13 18.85
N GLU A 61 -10.75 -0.20 18.70
CA GLU A 61 -11.02 -1.13 19.83
C GLU A 61 -10.04 -0.86 21.01
N ASP A 62 -8.86 -0.31 20.71
CA ASP A 62 -7.91 0.24 21.68
C ASP A 62 -7.58 1.68 21.31
N ILE A 63 -8.14 2.64 22.07
CA ILE A 63 -7.97 4.09 21.90
C ILE A 63 -6.49 4.53 21.89
N ARG A 64 -5.58 3.68 22.38
CA ARG A 64 -4.12 3.93 22.34
C ARG A 64 -3.49 3.67 20.97
N LYS A 65 -4.20 3.05 20.03
CA LYS A 65 -3.72 2.79 18.66
C LYS A 65 -4.20 3.88 17.73
N ASP A 66 -3.32 4.82 17.44
CA ASP A 66 -3.54 5.84 16.43
C ASP A 66 -3.30 5.24 15.03
N GLY A 67 -4.35 5.21 14.20
CA GLY A 67 -4.31 4.68 12.84
C GLY A 67 -3.35 5.44 11.94
N SER A 68 -3.19 6.75 12.16
CA SER A 68 -2.24 7.56 11.42
C SER A 68 -0.79 7.15 11.72
N VAL A 69 -0.48 6.84 12.99
CA VAL A 69 0.83 6.34 13.40
C VAL A 69 1.08 4.95 12.80
N ILE A 70 0.08 4.07 12.80
CA ILE A 70 0.18 2.73 12.20
C ILE A 70 0.41 2.82 10.69
N MET A 71 -0.33 3.70 10.00
CA MET A 71 -0.16 3.97 8.57
C MET A 71 1.27 4.44 8.29
N GLU A 72 1.75 5.42 9.06
CA GLU A 72 3.09 5.99 8.90
C GLU A 72 4.19 4.96 9.14
N GLU A 73 4.10 4.14 10.19
CA GLU A 73 5.08 3.07 10.43
C GLU A 73 5.04 1.99 9.35
N THR A 74 3.86 1.72 8.77
CA THR A 74 3.70 0.82 7.62
C THR A 74 4.41 1.40 6.38
N LEU A 75 4.22 2.69 6.08
CA LEU A 75 4.88 3.37 4.95
C LEU A 75 6.41 3.42 5.13
N LYS A 76 6.91 3.70 6.34
CA LYS A 76 8.34 3.63 6.66
C LYS A 76 8.91 2.23 6.44
N ALA A 77 8.18 1.19 6.86
CA ALA A 77 8.59 -0.20 6.66
C ALA A 77 8.67 -0.56 5.17
N MET A 78 7.71 -0.11 4.36
CA MET A 78 7.75 -0.26 2.91
C MET A 78 8.94 0.49 2.30
N HIS A 79 9.15 1.75 2.66
CA HIS A 79 10.21 2.59 2.10
C HIS A 79 11.62 2.05 2.39
N LYS A 80 11.83 1.39 3.54
CA LYS A 80 13.09 0.69 3.84
C LYS A 80 13.44 -0.41 2.82
N VAL A 81 12.43 -1.07 2.25
CA VAL A 81 12.58 -2.21 1.33
C VAL A 81 12.47 -1.79 -0.15
N PHE A 82 11.76 -0.69 -0.40
CA PHE A 82 11.50 -0.09 -1.72
C PHE A 82 11.94 1.39 -1.75
N PRO A 83 13.23 1.69 -1.50
CA PRO A 83 13.69 3.07 -1.35
C PRO A 83 13.50 3.85 -2.66
N GLY A 84 12.79 4.98 -2.57
CA GLY A 84 12.47 5.82 -3.73
C GLY A 84 11.42 5.23 -4.68
N GLU A 85 10.86 4.06 -4.36
CA GLU A 85 9.90 3.33 -5.20
C GLU A 85 8.50 3.28 -4.58
N VAL A 86 8.22 4.02 -3.50
CA VAL A 86 6.89 4.06 -2.87
C VAL A 86 6.19 5.36 -3.25
N SER A 87 5.00 5.25 -3.83
CA SER A 87 4.08 6.37 -4.05
C SER A 87 2.79 6.17 -3.27
N VAL A 88 2.21 7.24 -2.76
CA VAL A 88 1.01 7.23 -1.92
C VAL A 88 -0.08 8.09 -2.56
N LEU A 89 -1.29 7.56 -2.58
CA LEU A 89 -2.51 8.26 -2.93
C LEU A 89 -3.32 8.47 -1.66
N SER A 90 -3.41 9.72 -1.19
CA SER A 90 -4.26 10.08 -0.05
C SER A 90 -5.63 10.59 -0.52
N LEU A 91 -6.70 10.12 0.13
CA LEU A 91 -8.09 10.51 -0.15
C LEU A 91 -8.65 11.51 0.88
N GLU A 92 -7.79 12.10 1.72
CA GLU A 92 -8.08 13.01 2.87
C GLU A 92 -9.10 14.15 2.64
N ASN A 93 -9.43 14.49 1.38
CA ASN A 93 -10.43 15.51 1.04
C ASN A 93 -11.88 14.97 0.93
N ARG A 94 -12.11 13.72 1.27
CA ARG A 94 -13.45 13.12 1.37
C ARG A 94 -13.66 12.69 2.82
N LYS A 95 -14.90 12.42 3.22
CA LYS A 95 -15.24 12.04 4.62
C LYS A 95 -14.50 10.79 5.15
N ASP A 96 -13.64 10.18 4.33
CA ASP A 96 -12.86 8.98 4.59
C ASP A 96 -11.38 9.35 4.53
N ASP A 97 -10.68 9.19 5.65
CA ASP A 97 -9.23 9.30 5.75
C ASP A 97 -8.63 7.93 5.40
N SER A 98 -8.33 7.71 4.12
CA SER A 98 -7.73 6.46 3.66
C SER A 98 -6.71 6.73 2.57
N SER A 99 -5.58 6.03 2.67
CA SER A 99 -4.46 6.11 1.76
C SER A 99 -4.13 4.76 1.16
N VAL A 100 -3.65 4.79 -0.08
CA VAL A 100 -3.15 3.60 -0.80
C VAL A 100 -1.70 3.84 -1.18
N ALA A 101 -0.84 2.86 -0.92
CA ALA A 101 0.55 2.87 -1.36
C ALA A 101 0.75 1.95 -2.57
N LEU A 102 1.64 2.32 -3.48
CA LEU A 102 2.02 1.56 -4.67
C LEU A 102 3.55 1.51 -4.79
N THR A 103 4.10 0.33 -5.09
CA THR A 103 5.53 0.17 -5.35
C THR A 103 5.89 0.28 -6.84
N GLY A 104 7.13 0.69 -7.10
CA GLY A 104 7.74 0.85 -8.42
C GLY A 104 7.43 2.20 -9.09
N GLU A 105 8.09 2.46 -10.21
CA GLU A 105 7.94 3.73 -10.96
C GLU A 105 6.53 3.89 -11.53
N LEU A 106 5.90 5.05 -11.28
CA LEU A 106 4.61 5.38 -11.87
C LEU A 106 4.73 5.56 -13.39
N PRO A 107 3.71 5.15 -14.17
CA PRO A 107 3.66 5.49 -15.59
C PRO A 107 3.62 7.00 -15.82
N GLU A 108 4.01 7.44 -17.02
CA GLU A 108 3.82 8.84 -17.42
C GLU A 108 2.32 9.20 -17.34
N ALA A 109 2.03 10.36 -16.73
CA ALA A 109 0.69 10.73 -16.32
C ALA A 109 -0.32 10.83 -17.48
N ASN A 110 0.08 11.37 -18.64
CA ASN A 110 -0.82 11.49 -19.79
C ASN A 110 -1.12 10.14 -20.42
N GLU A 111 -0.12 9.29 -20.60
CA GLU A 111 -0.29 7.91 -21.07
C GLU A 111 -1.16 7.09 -20.10
N TRP A 112 -0.95 7.26 -18.79
CA TRP A 112 -1.79 6.60 -17.78
C TRP A 112 -3.25 7.05 -17.87
N LYS A 113 -3.50 8.37 -17.98
CA LYS A 113 -4.86 8.92 -18.14
C LYS A 113 -5.52 8.47 -19.43
N LYS A 114 -4.78 8.22 -20.52
CA LYS A 114 -5.35 7.68 -21.77
C LYS A 114 -5.86 6.26 -21.59
N ALA A 115 -5.18 5.44 -20.79
CA ALA A 115 -5.56 4.05 -20.51
C ALA A 115 -6.75 3.90 -19.53
N LEU A 116 -7.08 4.95 -18.75
CA LEU A 116 -8.12 4.89 -17.70
C LEU A 116 -9.50 5.40 -18.15
N LYS A 117 -10.56 4.89 -17.52
CA LYS A 117 -11.92 5.43 -17.64
C LYS A 117 -12.01 6.82 -16.98
N ARG A 118 -12.89 7.70 -17.48
CA ARG A 118 -13.07 9.08 -17.00
C ARG A 118 -13.05 9.24 -15.47
N PRO A 119 -13.77 8.44 -14.67
CA PRO A 119 -13.79 8.59 -13.21
C PRO A 119 -12.43 8.37 -12.53
N LEU A 120 -11.53 7.59 -13.15
CA LEU A 120 -10.24 7.24 -12.57
C LEU A 120 -9.10 8.19 -12.97
N LYS A 121 -9.30 8.97 -14.05
CA LYS A 121 -8.26 9.88 -14.55
C LYS A 121 -7.85 10.94 -13.53
N PHE A 122 -8.79 11.36 -12.68
CA PHE A 122 -8.57 12.36 -11.64
C PHE A 122 -7.52 11.92 -10.62
N TYR A 123 -7.50 10.64 -10.25
CA TYR A 123 -6.57 10.14 -9.22
C TYR A 123 -5.12 10.00 -9.70
N VAL A 124 -4.87 10.07 -11.02
CA VAL A 124 -3.49 9.96 -11.55
C VAL A 124 -2.62 11.10 -11.02
N ASP A 125 -3.18 12.30 -10.89
CA ASP A 125 -2.44 13.50 -10.45
C ASP A 125 -2.31 13.59 -8.92
N MET A 126 -2.91 12.66 -8.18
CA MET A 126 -2.94 12.65 -6.72
C MET A 126 -1.90 11.72 -6.09
N TRP A 127 -1.16 10.96 -6.91
CA TRP A 127 -0.09 10.11 -6.41
C TRP A 127 1.15 10.94 -6.12
N GLU A 128 1.68 10.84 -4.89
CA GLU A 128 2.87 11.53 -4.46
C GLU A 128 3.96 10.53 -4.01
N PRO A 129 5.24 10.74 -4.35
CA PRO A 129 6.33 9.92 -3.82
C PRO A 129 6.41 10.05 -2.30
N TYR A 130 6.50 8.92 -1.59
CA TYR A 130 6.78 8.89 -0.16
C TYR A 130 8.26 9.21 0.10
N LYS A 131 8.52 10.09 1.06
CA LYS A 131 9.84 10.67 1.36
C LYS A 131 10.26 10.42 2.78
#